data_AF-A0A948V0J9-F1
#
_entry.id   AF-A0A948V0J9-F1
#
_cell.length_a   1.000
_cell.length_b   1.000
_cell.length_c   1.000
_cell.angle_alpha   90.00
_cell.angle_beta   90.00
_cell.angle_gamma   90.00
#
_symmetry.space_group_name_H-M   'P 1'
#
loop_
_entity.id
_entity.type
_entity.pdbx_description
1 polymer ?
#
loop_
_entity_poly.entity_id
_entity_poly.type
_entity_poly.pdbx_seq_one_letter_code
_entity_poly.pdbx_strand_id
1 'polypeptide(L)' 'VKALLMTGEAPEPPDNPMSADRVRWEHIQRVYELCDHNVSETARRLGMHRRTLQRILAKRAPR' A
#
# COMPACT_ATOMS: atom_id res chain seq x y z
N VAL A 1 -17.20 -49.71 -5.93
CA VAL A 1 -15.97 -48.94 -6.18
C VAL A 1 -16.15 -47.53 -5.66
N LYS A 2 -15.45 -47.21 -4.56
CA LYS A 2 -15.57 -45.99 -3.76
C LYS A 2 -14.63 -44.93 -4.36
N ALA A 3 -15.15 -44.04 -5.20
CA ALA A 3 -14.37 -42.93 -5.73
C ALA A 3 -14.32 -41.81 -4.70
N LEU A 4 -13.12 -41.55 -4.18
CA LEU A 4 -12.81 -40.48 -3.24
C LEU A 4 -13.11 -39.13 -3.88
N LEU A 5 -14.12 -38.43 -3.36
CA LEU A 5 -14.26 -37.00 -3.49
C LEU A 5 -13.16 -36.35 -2.63
N MET A 6 -12.00 -36.09 -3.25
CA MET A 6 -11.01 -35.19 -2.68
C MET A 6 -11.65 -33.80 -2.60
N THR A 7 -12.01 -33.41 -1.38
CA THR A 7 -12.17 -32.02 -0.96
C THR A 7 -10.87 -31.30 -1.29
N GLY A 8 -10.81 -30.72 -2.49
CA GLY A 8 -9.82 -29.71 -2.85
C GLY A 8 -10.22 -28.44 -2.13
N GLU A 9 -9.76 -28.31 -0.89
CA GLU A 9 -9.64 -27.05 -0.18
C GLU A 9 -8.92 -26.08 -1.12
N ALA A 10 -9.69 -25.24 -1.81
CA ALA A 10 -9.13 -24.09 -2.49
C ALA A 10 -8.38 -23.30 -1.41
N PRO A 11 -7.08 -22.97 -1.59
CA PRO A 11 -6.41 -22.11 -0.64
C PRO A 11 -7.27 -20.85 -0.54
N GLU A 12 -7.78 -20.59 0.66
CA GLU A 12 -8.48 -19.37 1.00
C GLU A 12 -7.71 -18.21 0.34
N PRO A 13 -8.32 -17.46 -0.60
CA PRO A 13 -7.66 -16.27 -1.11
C PRO A 13 -7.36 -15.44 0.13
N PRO A 14 -6.08 -15.09 0.42
CA PRO A 14 -5.76 -14.36 1.64
C PRO A 14 -6.68 -13.14 1.71
N ASP A 15 -7.60 -13.23 2.67
CA ASP A 15 -8.70 -12.30 2.86
C ASP A 15 -8.05 -10.95 3.18
N ASN A 16 -8.43 -9.93 2.41
CA ASN A 16 -7.76 -8.64 2.28
C ASN A 16 -6.48 -8.65 1.42
N PRO A 17 -6.52 -8.16 0.16
CA PRO A 17 -5.31 -7.51 -0.37
C PRO A 17 -4.87 -6.52 0.71
N MET A 18 -3.59 -6.54 1.09
CA MET A 18 -3.03 -5.52 1.99
C MET A 18 -3.67 -4.18 1.61
N SER A 19 -4.44 -3.62 2.55
CA SER A 19 -5.42 -2.57 2.23
C SER A 19 -4.73 -1.54 1.34
N ALA A 20 -5.35 -1.17 0.20
CA ALA A 20 -4.68 -0.35 -0.81
C ALA A 20 -4.09 0.94 -0.20
N ASP A 21 -4.62 1.40 0.93
CA ASP A 21 -4.09 2.51 1.71
C ASP A 21 -2.75 2.23 2.41
N ARG A 22 -2.55 1.02 2.93
CA ARG A 22 -1.31 0.57 3.58
C ARG A 22 -0.18 0.42 2.57
N VAL A 23 -0.42 -0.22 1.43
CA VAL A 23 0.57 -0.35 0.35
C VAL A 23 0.96 1.02 -0.19
N ARG A 24 -0.02 1.92 -0.40
CA ARG A 24 0.25 3.32 -0.77
C ARG A 24 1.11 4.03 0.26
N TRP A 25 0.85 3.84 1.55
CA TRP A 25 1.61 4.47 2.63
C TRP A 25 3.06 3.98 2.70
N GLU A 26 3.29 2.66 2.64
CA GLU A 26 4.64 2.10 2.61
C GLU A 26 5.41 2.55 1.35
N HIS A 27 4.73 2.62 0.21
CA HIS A 27 5.30 3.14 -1.02
C HIS A 27 5.67 4.62 -0.90
N ILE A 28 4.82 5.44 -0.28
CA ILE A 28 5.11 6.85 0.03
C ILE A 28 6.35 6.98 0.91
N GLN A 29 6.43 6.23 2.01
CA GLN A 29 7.56 6.30 2.94
C GLN A 29 8.87 5.89 2.27
N ARG A 30 8.87 4.76 1.55
CA ARG A 30 10.06 4.29 0.82
C ARG A 30 10.55 5.32 -0.19
N VAL A 31 9.64 5.92 -0.96
CA VAL A 31 10.01 6.95 -1.94
C VAL A 31 10.42 8.27 -1.27
N TYR A 32 9.84 8.59 -0.12
CA TYR A 32 10.17 9.79 0.65
C TYR A 32 11.60 9.75 1.21
N GLU A 33 12.02 8.60 1.75
CA GLU A 33 13.40 8.39 2.19
C GLU A 33 14.39 8.38 1.01
N LEU A 34 14.03 7.72 -0.10
CA LEU A 34 14.85 7.70 -1.32
C LEU A 34 15.05 9.09 -1.94
N CYS A 35 14.09 10.00 -1.74
CA CYS A 35 14.13 11.36 -2.27
C CYS A 35 14.63 12.40 -1.24
N ASP A 36 15.31 11.97 -0.17
CA ASP A 36 15.86 12.85 0.87
C ASP A 36 14.81 13.82 1.44
N HIS A 37 13.63 13.30 1.77
CA HIS A 37 12.50 14.08 2.30
C HIS A 37 11.90 15.11 1.32
N ASN A 38 12.22 15.05 0.02
CA ASN A 38 11.66 15.95 -0.99
C ASN A 38 10.23 15.57 -1.40
N VAL A 39 9.25 16.26 -0.80
CA VAL A 39 7.80 16.06 -1.06
C VAL A 39 7.44 16.23 -2.55
N SER A 40 8.08 17.15 -3.26
CA SER A 40 7.74 17.41 -4.67
C SER A 40 8.20 16.25 -5.58
N GLU A 41 9.40 15.72 -5.33
CA GLU A 41 9.94 14.60 -6.10
C GLU A 41 9.22 13.30 -5.78
N THR A 42 8.95 13.05 -4.50
CA THR A 42 8.16 11.90 -4.07
C THR A 42 6.78 11.92 -4.72
N ALA A 43 6.10 13.06 -4.77
CA ALA A 43 4.81 13.17 -5.44
C ALA A 43 4.89 12.86 -6.95
N ARG A 44 5.91 13.37 -7.65
CA ARG A 44 6.17 13.06 -9.07
C ARG A 44 6.38 11.57 -9.29
N ARG A 45 7.24 10.94 -8.47
CA ARG A 45 7.62 9.53 -8.59
C ARG A 45 6.48 8.57 -8.25
N LEU A 46 5.59 8.99 -7.34
CA LEU A 46 4.36 8.28 -6.98
C LEU A 46 3.20 8.54 -7.95
N GLY A 47 3.34 9.45 -8.92
CA GLY A 47 2.25 9.86 -9.81
C GLY A 47 1.08 10.56 -9.10
N MET A 48 1.34 11.17 -7.94
CA MET A 48 0.32 11.86 -7.14
C MET A 48 0.54 13.37 -7.08
N HIS A 49 -0.51 14.10 -6.71
CA HIS A 49 -0.40 15.54 -6.48
C HIS A 49 0.35 15.83 -5.18
N ARG A 50 1.31 16.77 -5.23
CA ARG A 50 2.05 17.27 -4.05
C ARG A 50 1.13 17.62 -2.87
N ARG A 51 -0.02 18.27 -3.15
CA ARG A 51 -1.02 18.64 -2.13
C ARG A 51 -1.62 17.43 -1.41
N THR A 52 -1.86 16.33 -2.13
CA THR A 52 -2.35 15.09 -1.55
C THR A 52 -1.30 14.47 -0.64
N LEU A 53 -0.04 14.38 -1.09
CA LEU A 53 1.06 13.89 -0.27
C LEU A 53 1.24 14.71 1.01
N GLN A 54 1.24 16.04 0.88
CA GLN A 54 1.35 16.96 2.02
C GLN A 54 0.21 16.77 3.03
N ARG A 55 -1.02 16.55 2.56
CA ARG A 55 -2.17 16.25 3.43
C ARG A 55 -2.06 14.88 4.11
N ILE A 56 -1.54 13.89 3.40
CA ILE A 56 -1.29 12.54 3.92
C ILE A 56 -0.23 12.60 5.04
N LEU A 57 0.85 13.36 4.82
CA LEU A 57 1.88 13.62 5.85
C LEU A 57 1.32 14.43 7.03
N ALA A 58 0.49 15.44 6.77
CA ALA A 58 -0.12 16.27 7.82
C ALA A 58 -1.16 15.52 8.67
N LYS A 59 -1.97 14.62 8.08
CA LYS A 59 -2.98 13.84 8.83
C LYS A 59 -2.38 12.82 9.78
N ARG A 60 -1.16 12.35 9.50
CA ARG A 60 -0.41 11.41 10.36
C ARG A 60 0.67 12.09 11.20
N ALA A 61 0.77 13.42 11.16
CA ALA A 61 1.48 14.18 12.18
C ALA A 61 0.54 14.30 13.39
N PRO A 62 0.76 13.54 14.47
CA PRO A 62 0.01 13.78 15.70
C PRO A 62 0.28 15.22 16.15
N ARG A 63 -0.77 15.94 16.54
CA ARG A 63 -0.59 17.10 17.44
C ARG A 63 -0.42 16.57 18.85
#